data_AF-A0A2T7PC28-F1
#
_entry.id   AF-A0A2T7PC28-F1
#
_cell.length_a   1.000
_cell.length_b   1.000
_cell.length_c   1.000
_cell.angle_alpha   90.00
_cell.angle_beta   90.00
_cell.angle_gamma   90.00
#
_symmetry.space_group_name_H-M   'P 1'
#
loop_
_entity.id
_entity.type
_entity.pdbx_description
1 polymer ?
#
loop_
_entity_poly.entity_id
_entity_poly.type
_entity_poly.pdbx_seq_one_letter_code
_entity_poly.pdbx_strand_id
1 'polypeptide(L)'
;MVVKLIYNVSLEGHEAAIGSSTTLVKYIKQIFSHKNFMWFAAMNLVQVFHCHFNSNFFPLFLENLLGDAVSPTVTSFLLGLSFVAPHINNLYFLYLCRKWGVYFVIRMLFGVKLLMAVFMLIVGPGNLVFLCIFIASNRVFTEGTCKLLSLVISDLVDEDYMLHNRKQAVSALIFGTAALLSKPGQTFAPLIGTWVLALQTGHDIFQSGHETGSVKAAFDGMSTEQWVNHRLGCFHLLVYVSVVCAGLQLLFWQRFTLRGANLVRVKTARRGQDHSHV
;
A
#
# COMPACT_ATOMS: atom_id res chain seq x y z
N MET A 1 -27.02 45.12 -25.56
CA MET A 1 -26.77 45.06 -24.09
C MET A 1 -26.52 43.63 -23.60
N VAL A 2 -27.30 42.63 -24.03
CA VAL A 2 -27.17 41.22 -23.61
C VAL A 2 -25.83 40.57 -24.02
N VAL A 3 -25.29 40.86 -25.21
CA VAL A 3 -24.01 40.28 -25.68
C VAL A 3 -22.80 40.71 -24.84
N LYS A 4 -22.83 41.93 -24.27
CA LYS A 4 -21.75 42.46 -23.40
C LYS A 4 -21.77 41.82 -22.01
N LEU A 5 -22.95 41.40 -21.54
CA LEU A 5 -23.13 40.68 -20.27
C LEU A 5 -22.62 39.23 -20.38
N ILE A 6 -22.90 38.54 -21.49
CA ILE A 6 -22.43 37.16 -21.71
C ILE A 6 -20.90 37.10 -21.84
N TYR A 7 -20.29 38.07 -22.53
CA TYR A 7 -18.83 38.16 -22.64
C TYR A 7 -18.16 38.43 -21.29
N ASN A 8 -18.70 39.33 -20.47
CA ASN A 8 -18.14 39.61 -19.14
C ASN A 8 -18.26 38.42 -18.18
N VAL A 9 -19.39 37.69 -18.19
CA VAL A 9 -19.56 36.49 -17.37
C VAL A 9 -18.62 35.36 -17.80
N SER A 10 -18.33 35.24 -19.11
CA SER A 10 -17.38 34.24 -19.61
C SER A 10 -15.92 34.59 -19.27
N LEU A 11 -15.56 35.89 -19.30
CA LEU A 11 -14.24 36.38 -18.87
C LEU A 11 -14.03 36.23 -17.36
N GLU A 12 -15.02 36.57 -16.53
CA GLU A 12 -14.95 36.36 -15.08
C GLU A 12 -14.84 34.86 -14.72
N GLY A 13 -15.56 33.98 -15.44
CA GLY A 13 -15.41 32.54 -15.29
C GLY A 13 -14.03 32.01 -15.70
N HIS A 14 -13.42 32.60 -16.73
CA HIS A 14 -12.08 32.22 -17.20
C HIS A 14 -10.98 32.76 -16.28
N GLU A 15 -11.09 33.99 -15.78
CA GLU A 15 -10.16 34.58 -14.81
C GLU A 15 -10.26 33.89 -13.43
N ALA A 16 -11.46 33.52 -12.98
CA ALA A 16 -11.64 32.74 -11.76
C ALA A 16 -11.05 31.32 -11.88
N ALA A 17 -11.19 30.67 -13.05
CA ALA A 17 -10.58 29.37 -13.33
C ALA A 17 -9.05 29.44 -13.43
N ILE A 18 -8.50 30.49 -14.05
CA ILE A 18 -7.05 30.73 -14.14
C ILE A 18 -6.46 31.10 -12.76
N GLY A 19 -7.17 31.91 -11.97
CA GLY A 19 -6.81 32.25 -10.59
C GLY A 19 -6.84 31.03 -9.65
N SER A 20 -7.86 30.17 -9.79
CA SER A 20 -7.96 28.88 -9.07
C SER A 20 -6.85 27.90 -9.48
N SER A 21 -6.56 27.78 -10.79
CA SER A 21 -5.51 26.89 -11.30
C SER A 21 -4.10 27.33 -10.89
N THR A 22 -3.83 28.63 -10.91
CA THR A 22 -2.55 29.20 -10.43
C THR A 22 -2.36 28.94 -8.93
N THR A 23 -3.46 28.95 -8.18
CA THR A 23 -3.48 28.65 -6.75
C THR A 23 -3.29 27.14 -6.50
N LEU A 24 -3.93 26.27 -7.29
CA LEU A 24 -3.78 24.81 -7.23
C LEU A 24 -2.36 24.34 -7.59
N VAL A 25 -1.76 24.86 -8.66
CA VAL A 25 -0.39 24.50 -9.07
C VAL A 25 0.61 24.92 -8.00
N LYS A 26 0.43 26.11 -7.40
CA LYS A 26 1.24 26.54 -6.26
C LYS A 26 1.07 25.60 -5.07
N TYR A 27 -0.14 25.12 -4.77
CA TYR A 27 -0.38 24.15 -3.70
C TYR A 27 0.30 22.82 -3.95
N ILE A 28 0.14 22.26 -5.15
CA ILE A 28 0.81 21.03 -5.54
C ILE A 28 2.33 21.22 -5.38
N LYS A 29 2.90 22.30 -5.91
CA LYS A 29 4.33 22.60 -5.77
C LYS A 29 4.78 22.70 -4.31
N GLN A 30 3.97 23.28 -3.42
CA GLN A 30 4.25 23.33 -1.98
C GLN A 30 4.25 21.94 -1.34
N ILE A 31 3.25 21.10 -1.65
CA ILE A 31 3.16 19.72 -1.16
C ILE A 31 4.38 18.89 -1.59
N PHE A 32 4.79 19.01 -2.87
CA PHE A 32 5.97 18.31 -3.38
C PHE A 32 7.31 18.84 -2.80
N SER A 33 7.34 20.09 -2.33
CA SER A 33 8.50 20.66 -1.61
C SER A 33 8.62 20.10 -0.18
N HIS A 34 7.53 19.55 0.35
CA HIS A 34 7.49 19.07 1.72
C HIS A 34 8.16 17.69 1.88
N LYS A 35 9.33 17.67 2.50
CA LYS A 35 10.17 16.46 2.64
C LYS A 35 9.43 15.29 3.31
N ASN A 36 8.68 15.55 4.39
CA ASN A 36 7.92 14.51 5.09
C ASN A 36 6.84 13.90 4.18
N PHE A 37 6.16 14.74 3.39
CA PHE A 37 5.17 14.26 2.42
C PHE A 37 5.81 13.39 1.34
N MET A 38 6.97 13.79 0.79
CA MET A 38 7.66 13.01 -0.25
C MET A 38 8.16 11.65 0.24
N TRP A 39 8.75 11.58 1.44
CA TRP A 39 9.16 10.31 2.03
C TRP A 39 7.96 9.41 2.34
N PHE A 40 6.87 10.00 2.84
CA PHE A 40 5.62 9.28 3.03
C PHE A 40 5.05 8.77 1.70
N ALA A 41 5.01 9.60 0.65
CA ALA A 41 4.46 9.24 -0.65
C ALA A 41 5.25 8.09 -1.29
N ALA A 42 6.58 8.13 -1.23
CA ALA A 42 7.43 7.03 -1.70
C ALA A 42 7.18 5.73 -0.93
N MET A 43 7.10 5.79 0.40
CA MET A 43 6.76 4.64 1.24
C MET A 43 5.35 4.11 0.93
N ASN A 44 4.36 5.00 0.81
CA ASN A 44 2.97 4.67 0.54
C ASN A 44 2.81 4.03 -0.85
N LEU A 45 3.57 4.47 -1.86
CA LEU A 45 3.61 3.82 -3.17
C LEU A 45 4.06 2.35 -3.06
N VAL A 46 5.17 2.08 -2.36
CA VAL A 46 5.66 0.70 -2.14
C VAL A 46 4.64 -0.12 -1.33
N GLN A 47 4.00 0.51 -0.34
CA GLN A 47 2.99 -0.14 0.49
C GLN A 47 1.72 -0.50 -0.31
N VAL A 48 1.21 0.41 -1.14
CA VAL A 48 0.08 0.13 -2.04
C VAL A 48 0.44 -0.95 -3.06
N PHE A 49 1.65 -0.89 -3.64
CA PHE A 49 2.15 -1.97 -4.50
C PHE A 49 2.13 -3.32 -3.78
N HIS A 50 2.73 -3.42 -2.58
CA HIS A 50 2.82 -4.68 -1.86
C HIS A 50 1.45 -5.23 -1.44
N CYS A 51 0.52 -4.35 -1.08
CA CYS A 51 -0.84 -4.70 -0.69
C CYS A 51 -1.64 -5.29 -1.85
N HIS A 52 -1.60 -4.61 -3.00
CA HIS A 52 -2.26 -5.10 -4.20
C HIS A 52 -1.58 -6.34 -4.75
N PHE A 53 -0.26 -6.41 -4.68
CA PHE A 53 0.50 -7.60 -5.06
C PHE A 53 0.03 -8.81 -4.22
N ASN A 54 0.01 -8.68 -2.89
CA ASN A 54 -0.50 -9.75 -2.04
C ASN A 54 -1.95 -10.09 -2.37
N SER A 55 -2.85 -9.11 -2.48
CA SER A 55 -4.26 -9.43 -2.74
C SER A 55 -4.51 -10.12 -4.08
N ASN A 56 -3.76 -9.78 -5.14
CA ASN A 56 -3.92 -10.37 -6.46
C ASN A 56 -3.30 -11.77 -6.57
N PHE A 57 -2.11 -11.97 -6.01
CA PHE A 57 -1.39 -13.25 -6.11
C PHE A 57 -1.69 -14.21 -4.95
N PHE A 58 -2.42 -13.79 -3.92
CA PHE A 58 -2.74 -14.64 -2.77
C PHE A 58 -3.46 -15.95 -3.13
N PRO A 59 -4.49 -15.96 -4.01
CA PRO A 59 -5.10 -17.22 -4.44
C PRO A 59 -4.08 -18.16 -5.10
N LEU A 60 -3.21 -17.62 -5.95
CA LEU A 60 -2.14 -18.37 -6.62
C LEU A 60 -1.15 -18.97 -5.60
N PHE A 61 -0.79 -18.22 -4.56
CA PHE A 61 0.07 -18.71 -3.49
C PHE A 61 -0.60 -19.80 -2.67
N LEU A 62 -1.89 -19.67 -2.35
CA LEU A 62 -2.61 -20.72 -1.66
C LEU A 62 -2.67 -22.02 -2.48
N GLU A 63 -3.03 -21.91 -3.76
CA GLU A 63 -3.18 -23.08 -4.63
C GLU A 63 -1.83 -23.76 -4.90
N ASN A 64 -0.79 -23.01 -5.29
CA ASN A 64 0.47 -23.62 -5.73
C ASN A 64 1.43 -23.97 -4.59
N LEU A 65 1.36 -23.27 -3.45
CA LEU A 65 2.28 -23.53 -2.33
C LEU A 65 1.73 -24.51 -1.31
N LEU A 66 0.40 -24.48 -1.07
CA LEU A 66 -0.27 -25.40 -0.14
C LEU A 66 -0.92 -26.59 -0.84
N GLY A 67 -1.43 -26.42 -2.08
CA GLY A 67 -1.87 -27.51 -2.95
C GLY A 67 -2.74 -28.57 -2.26
N ASP A 68 -2.43 -29.84 -2.54
CA ASP A 68 -3.13 -31.02 -2.00
C ASP A 68 -2.88 -31.26 -0.50
N ALA A 69 -1.94 -30.55 0.11
CA ALA A 69 -1.67 -30.71 1.53
C ALA A 69 -2.78 -30.12 2.41
N VAL A 70 -3.68 -29.31 1.83
CA VAL A 70 -4.80 -28.67 2.51
C VAL A 70 -6.08 -28.91 1.69
N SER A 71 -7.12 -29.43 2.35
CA SER A 71 -8.42 -29.67 1.69
C SER A 71 -8.96 -28.39 1.02
N PRO A 72 -9.59 -28.48 -0.17
CA PRO A 72 -10.18 -27.34 -0.86
C PRO A 72 -11.10 -26.48 0.03
N THR A 73 -11.84 -27.10 0.94
CA THR A 73 -12.71 -26.40 1.90
C THR A 73 -11.91 -25.53 2.87
N VAL A 74 -10.78 -26.04 3.37
CA VAL A 74 -9.88 -25.29 4.26
C VAL A 74 -9.21 -24.16 3.49
N THR A 75 -8.81 -24.39 2.24
CA THR A 75 -8.25 -23.35 1.36
C THR A 75 -9.25 -22.23 1.10
N SER A 76 -10.52 -22.54 0.81
CA SER A 76 -11.59 -21.53 0.66
C SER A 76 -11.87 -20.79 1.96
N PHE A 77 -11.85 -21.49 3.10
CA PHE A 77 -12.04 -20.87 4.41
C PHE A 77 -10.88 -19.92 4.76
N LEU A 78 -9.62 -20.36 4.57
CA LEU A 78 -8.43 -19.53 4.76
C LEU A 78 -8.45 -18.31 3.84
N LEU A 79 -8.88 -18.49 2.59
CA LEU A 79 -9.09 -17.40 1.66
C LEU A 79 -10.09 -16.38 2.21
N GLY A 80 -11.29 -16.80 2.59
CA GLY A 80 -12.31 -15.92 3.17
C GLY A 80 -11.84 -15.24 4.46
N LEU A 81 -11.23 -15.99 5.37
CA LEU A 81 -10.71 -15.45 6.63
C LEU A 81 -9.63 -14.41 6.40
N SER A 82 -8.76 -14.60 5.40
CA SER A 82 -7.70 -13.64 5.07
C SER A 82 -8.20 -12.31 4.48
N PHE A 83 -9.46 -12.23 4.02
CA PHE A 83 -10.11 -10.95 3.68
C PHE A 83 -10.66 -10.25 4.93
N VAL A 84 -11.17 -11.00 5.91
CA VAL A 84 -11.82 -10.44 7.11
C VAL A 84 -10.80 -10.10 8.21
N ALA A 85 -9.83 -11.00 8.45
CA ALA A 85 -8.82 -10.88 9.50
C ALA A 85 -8.04 -9.55 9.47
N PRO A 86 -7.66 -8.98 8.31
CA PRO A 86 -7.04 -7.65 8.28
C PRO A 86 -7.89 -6.55 8.90
N HIS A 87 -9.22 -6.62 8.78
CA HIS A 87 -10.11 -5.61 9.37
C HIS A 87 -10.16 -5.71 10.90
N ILE A 88 -10.23 -6.94 11.44
CA ILE A 88 -10.19 -7.17 12.89
C ILE A 88 -8.83 -6.74 13.44
N ASN A 89 -7.75 -7.15 12.78
CA ASN A 89 -6.38 -6.81 13.15
C ASN A 89 -6.12 -5.29 13.10
N ASN A 90 -6.78 -4.57 12.20
CA ASN A 90 -6.71 -3.11 12.16
C ASN A 90 -7.26 -2.46 13.45
N LEU A 91 -8.30 -3.02 14.08
CA LEU A 91 -8.78 -2.52 15.38
C LEU A 91 -7.72 -2.63 16.46
N TYR A 92 -7.00 -3.75 16.50
CA TYR A 92 -5.87 -3.95 17.40
C TYR A 92 -4.73 -2.97 17.13
N PHE A 93 -4.37 -2.77 15.86
CA PHE A 93 -3.35 -1.80 15.49
C PHE A 93 -3.73 -0.35 15.82
N LEU A 94 -5.01 0.01 15.68
CA LEU A 94 -5.51 1.32 16.10
C LEU A 94 -5.35 1.53 17.60
N TYR A 95 -5.65 0.52 18.41
CA TYR A 95 -5.39 0.56 19.84
C TYR A 95 -3.89 0.72 20.13
N LEU A 96 -3.03 -0.04 19.44
CA LEU A 96 -1.59 0.04 19.61
C LEU A 96 -1.04 1.42 19.20
N CYS A 97 -1.56 2.02 18.12
CA CYS A 97 -1.22 3.36 17.66
C CYS A 97 -1.58 4.43 18.70
N ARG A 98 -2.70 4.28 19.42
CA ARG A 98 -3.07 5.20 20.51
C ARG A 98 -2.12 5.10 21.69
N LYS A 99 -1.62 3.89 22.00
CA LYS A 99 -0.74 3.65 23.15
C LYS A 99 0.74 4.01 22.88
N TRP A 100 1.26 3.65 21.71
CA TRP A 100 2.69 3.76 21.38
C TRP A 100 3.01 4.81 20.30
N GLY A 101 1.98 5.40 19.69
CA GLY A 101 2.11 6.33 18.57
C GLY A 101 2.21 5.63 17.22
N VAL A 102 1.66 6.28 16.20
CA VAL A 102 1.55 5.76 14.82
C VAL A 102 2.93 5.45 14.23
N TYR A 103 3.92 6.33 14.45
CA TYR A 103 5.28 6.15 13.92
C TYR A 103 5.94 4.85 14.38
N PHE A 104 5.88 4.58 15.68
CA PHE A 104 6.50 3.40 16.29
C PHE A 104 5.82 2.12 15.81
N VAL A 105 4.49 2.10 15.79
CA VAL A 105 3.71 0.94 15.35
C VAL A 105 4.01 0.59 13.89
N ILE A 106 3.96 1.54 12.98
CA ILE A 106 4.26 1.28 11.56
C ILE A 106 5.70 0.77 11.38
N ARG A 107 6.68 1.36 12.08
CA ARG A 107 8.07 0.91 12.02
C ARG A 107 8.20 -0.55 12.51
N MET A 108 7.51 -0.88 13.60
CA MET A 108 7.51 -2.21 14.19
C MET A 108 6.85 -3.23 13.25
N LEU A 109 5.75 -2.86 12.57
CA LEU A 109 5.08 -3.69 11.56
C LEU A 109 5.99 -3.98 10.36
N PHE A 110 6.67 -2.96 9.81
CA PHE A 110 7.64 -3.20 8.74
C PHE A 110 8.81 -4.07 9.20
N GLY A 111 9.28 -3.88 10.43
CA GLY A 111 10.32 -4.71 11.03
C GLY A 111 9.92 -6.17 11.17
N VAL A 112 8.74 -6.46 11.72
CA VAL A 112 8.24 -7.84 11.84
C VAL A 112 7.97 -8.45 10.49
N LYS A 113 7.41 -7.71 9.53
CA LYS A 113 7.24 -8.18 8.16
C LYS A 113 8.57 -8.61 7.54
N LEU A 114 9.61 -7.77 7.67
CA LEU A 114 10.95 -8.10 7.17
C LEU A 114 11.51 -9.33 7.86
N LEU A 115 11.40 -9.41 9.20
CA LEU A 115 11.87 -10.55 9.98
C LEU A 115 11.19 -11.85 9.55
N MET A 116 9.86 -11.84 9.39
CA MET A 116 9.10 -13.01 8.94
C MET A 116 9.50 -13.44 7.53
N ALA A 117 9.74 -12.48 6.62
CA ALA A 117 10.16 -12.79 5.26
C ALA A 117 11.59 -13.36 5.20
N VAL A 118 12.53 -12.80 5.97
CA VAL A 118 13.90 -13.33 6.09
C VAL A 118 13.90 -14.70 6.76
N PHE A 119 13.11 -14.88 7.81
CA PHE A 119 12.93 -16.20 8.45
C PHE A 119 12.42 -17.23 7.45
N MET A 120 11.41 -16.88 6.64
CA MET A 120 10.87 -17.78 5.62
C MET A 120 11.91 -18.13 4.55
N LEU A 121 12.79 -17.19 4.20
CA LEU A 121 13.93 -17.42 3.29
C LEU A 121 14.90 -18.48 3.83
N ILE A 122 15.15 -18.50 5.15
CA ILE A 122 16.06 -19.47 5.79
C ILE A 122 15.41 -20.85 5.90
N VAL A 123 14.11 -20.91 6.24
CA VAL A 123 13.36 -22.17 6.40
C VAL A 123 13.09 -22.84 5.04
N GLY A 124 12.85 -22.04 4.00
CA GLY A 124 12.45 -22.55 2.69
C GLY A 124 11.01 -23.09 2.63
N PRO A 125 10.56 -23.56 1.46
CA PRO A 125 9.17 -23.98 1.22
C PRO A 125 8.79 -25.35 1.80
N GLY A 126 9.72 -26.03 2.49
CA GLY A 126 9.56 -27.42 2.95
C GLY A 126 8.61 -27.59 4.14
N ASN A 127 8.47 -26.57 5.00
CA ASN A 127 7.58 -26.63 6.15
C ASN A 127 6.26 -25.91 5.88
N LEU A 128 5.20 -26.69 5.64
CA LEU A 128 3.88 -26.19 5.28
C LEU A 128 3.23 -25.32 6.38
N VAL A 129 3.50 -25.62 7.65
CA VAL A 129 2.94 -24.84 8.77
C VAL A 129 3.52 -23.43 8.77
N PHE A 130 4.84 -23.30 8.69
CA PHE A 130 5.50 -22.00 8.62
C PHE A 130 5.10 -21.23 7.36
N LEU A 131 4.99 -21.91 6.22
CA LEU A 131 4.55 -21.33 4.96
C LEU A 131 3.11 -20.78 5.05
N CYS A 132 2.20 -21.56 5.63
CA CYS A 132 0.81 -21.14 5.84
C CYS A 132 0.71 -19.90 6.74
N ILE A 133 1.41 -19.93 7.88
CA ILE A 133 1.45 -18.81 8.83
C ILE A 133 2.03 -17.57 8.15
N PHE A 134 3.09 -17.74 7.36
CA PHE A 134 3.73 -16.64 6.64
C PHE A 134 2.79 -16.02 5.59
N ILE A 135 2.17 -16.82 4.72
CA ILE A 135 1.22 -16.34 3.70
C ILE A 135 0.07 -15.57 4.34
N ALA A 136 -0.55 -16.14 5.39
CA ALA A 136 -1.66 -15.49 6.08
C ALA A 136 -1.23 -14.18 6.78
N SER A 137 -0.13 -14.21 7.52
CA SER A 137 0.35 -13.05 8.28
C SER A 137 0.85 -11.94 7.38
N ASN A 138 1.56 -12.27 6.29
CA ASN A 138 2.05 -11.27 5.32
C ASN A 138 0.90 -10.47 4.72
N ARG A 139 -0.20 -11.16 4.38
CA ARG A 139 -1.42 -10.51 3.90
C ARG A 139 -2.07 -9.65 4.97
N VAL A 140 -2.28 -10.19 6.17
CA VAL A 140 -2.95 -9.48 7.28
C VAL A 140 -2.19 -8.23 7.69
N PHE A 141 -0.87 -8.30 7.81
CA PHE A 141 -0.04 -7.16 8.19
C PHE A 141 0.09 -6.13 7.08
N THR A 142 0.21 -6.57 5.83
CA THR A 142 0.29 -5.63 4.69
C THR A 142 -1.01 -4.85 4.53
N GLU A 143 -2.15 -5.54 4.47
CA GLU A 143 -3.46 -4.91 4.34
C GLU A 143 -3.79 -4.01 5.54
N GLY A 144 -3.50 -4.48 6.76
CA GLY A 144 -3.64 -3.69 7.98
C GLY A 144 -2.81 -2.41 7.94
N THR A 145 -1.55 -2.49 7.49
CA THR A 145 -0.66 -1.33 7.41
C THR A 145 -1.17 -0.31 6.39
N CYS A 146 -1.68 -0.74 5.23
CA CYS A 146 -2.30 0.16 4.24
C CYS A 146 -3.42 1.00 4.85
N LYS A 147 -4.27 0.39 5.68
CA LYS A 147 -5.36 1.10 6.36
C LYS A 147 -4.83 2.09 7.39
N LEU A 148 -3.79 1.72 8.14
CA LEU A 148 -3.16 2.63 9.12
C LEU A 148 -2.52 3.86 8.47
N LEU A 149 -2.03 3.78 7.23
CA LEU A 149 -1.41 4.92 6.56
C LEU A 149 -2.37 6.10 6.37
N SER A 150 -3.69 5.86 6.35
CA SER A 150 -4.69 6.94 6.35
C SER A 150 -4.57 7.88 7.56
N LEU A 151 -4.13 7.36 8.72
CA LEU A 151 -3.85 8.16 9.90
C LEU A 151 -2.62 9.06 9.70
N VAL A 152 -1.60 8.54 9.02
CA VAL A 152 -0.39 9.31 8.71
C VAL A 152 -0.70 10.45 7.75
N ILE A 153 -1.57 10.20 6.77
CA ILE A 153 -2.06 11.27 5.88
C ILE A 153 -2.78 12.34 6.70
N SER A 154 -3.62 11.95 7.66
CA SER A 154 -4.25 12.92 8.58
C SER A 154 -3.23 13.72 9.38
N ASP A 155 -2.17 13.08 9.91
CA ASP A 155 -1.10 13.78 10.63
C ASP A 155 -0.32 14.74 9.71
N LEU A 156 -0.14 14.40 8.43
CA LEU A 156 0.46 15.27 7.42
C LEU A 156 -0.43 16.47 7.04
N VAL A 157 -1.76 16.29 7.03
CA VAL A 157 -2.71 17.40 6.86
C VAL A 157 -2.56 18.41 7.99
N ASP A 158 -2.40 17.91 9.22
CA ASP A 158 -2.22 18.77 10.39
C ASP A 158 -0.87 19.52 10.34
N GLU A 159 0.19 18.86 9.85
CA GLU A 159 1.50 19.48 9.63
C GLU A 159 1.44 20.58 8.55
N ASP A 160 0.78 20.33 7.41
CA ASP A 160 0.62 21.32 6.33
C ASP A 160 -0.18 22.55 6.77
N TYR A 161 -1.25 22.34 7.54
CA TYR A 161 -2.07 23.42 8.10
C TYR A 161 -1.22 24.42 8.88
N MET A 162 -0.32 23.91 9.73
CA MET A 162 0.56 24.73 10.54
C MET A 162 1.71 25.38 9.80
N LEU A 163 2.41 24.63 8.95
CA LEU A 163 3.58 25.14 8.24
C LEU A 163 3.22 26.30 7.31
N HIS A 164 2.00 26.29 6.76
CA HIS A 164 1.53 27.32 5.84
C HIS A 164 0.51 28.28 6.48
N ASN A 165 0.28 28.19 7.80
CA ASN A 165 -0.64 29.02 8.59
C ASN A 165 -1.98 29.28 7.88
N ARG A 166 -2.57 28.21 7.31
CA ARG A 166 -3.72 28.32 6.40
C ARG A 166 -5.00 28.55 7.20
N LYS A 167 -5.91 29.36 6.67
CA LYS A 167 -7.23 29.58 7.28
C LYS A 167 -8.10 28.31 7.31
N GLN A 168 -7.86 27.35 6.42
CA GLN A 168 -8.55 26.05 6.38
C GLN A 168 -7.60 24.92 5.99
N ALA A 169 -7.77 23.74 6.61
CA ALA A 169 -7.01 22.54 6.27
C ALA A 169 -7.46 21.98 4.91
N VAL A 170 -6.53 21.84 3.98
CA VAL A 170 -6.83 21.34 2.63
C VAL A 170 -6.65 19.82 2.57
N SER A 171 -7.38 19.12 3.45
CA SER A 171 -7.29 17.66 3.61
C SER A 171 -7.52 16.93 2.29
N ALA A 172 -8.52 17.34 1.51
CA ALA A 172 -8.86 16.72 0.24
C ALA A 172 -7.71 16.74 -0.78
N LEU A 173 -6.94 17.84 -0.87
CA LEU A 173 -5.80 17.90 -1.80
C LEU A 173 -4.63 17.04 -1.33
N ILE A 174 -4.36 16.95 -0.03
CA ILE A 174 -3.28 16.12 0.50
C ILE A 174 -3.63 14.63 0.33
N PHE A 175 -4.85 14.23 0.71
CA PHE A 175 -5.35 12.88 0.46
C PHE A 175 -5.35 12.55 -1.04
N GLY A 176 -5.82 13.48 -1.88
CA GLY A 176 -5.84 13.34 -3.34
C GLY A 176 -4.44 13.18 -3.94
N THR A 177 -3.48 14.00 -3.52
CA THR A 177 -2.09 13.95 -4.02
C THR A 177 -1.39 12.68 -3.54
N ALA A 178 -1.57 12.29 -2.28
CA ALA A 178 -1.04 11.04 -1.75
C ALA A 178 -1.60 9.84 -2.51
N ALA A 179 -2.90 9.83 -2.78
CA ALA A 179 -3.55 8.78 -3.56
C ALA A 179 -3.08 8.77 -5.02
N LEU A 180 -2.90 9.93 -5.65
CA LEU A 180 -2.38 10.03 -7.01
C LEU A 180 -0.98 9.44 -7.12
N LEU A 181 -0.12 9.69 -6.13
CA LEU A 181 1.25 9.17 -6.11
C LEU A 181 1.32 7.69 -5.76
N SER A 182 0.38 7.15 -5.00
CA SER A 182 0.43 5.74 -4.56
C SER A 182 -0.33 4.78 -5.48
N LYS A 183 -1.37 5.25 -6.17
CA LYS A 183 -2.20 4.42 -7.07
C LYS A 183 -1.44 3.71 -8.19
N PRO A 184 -0.38 4.26 -8.81
CA PRO A 184 0.43 3.52 -9.78
C PRO A 184 0.97 2.19 -9.23
N GLY A 185 1.18 2.08 -7.92
CA GLY A 185 1.56 0.82 -7.27
C GLY A 185 0.54 -0.30 -7.48
N GLN A 186 -0.76 0.02 -7.56
CA GLN A 186 -1.81 -0.97 -7.85
C GLN A 186 -1.68 -1.55 -9.25
N THR A 187 -1.35 -0.72 -10.23
CA THR A 187 -1.13 -1.14 -11.62
C THR A 187 0.17 -1.94 -11.76
N PHE A 188 1.23 -1.53 -11.05
CA PHE A 188 2.51 -2.23 -11.07
C PHE A 188 2.44 -3.61 -10.41
N ALA A 189 1.57 -3.82 -9.43
CA ALA A 189 1.45 -5.08 -8.70
C ALA A 189 1.26 -6.30 -9.61
N PRO A 190 0.20 -6.39 -10.45
CA PRO A 190 0.03 -7.52 -11.36
C PRO A 190 1.12 -7.54 -12.43
N LEU A 191 1.50 -6.41 -13.02
CA LEU A 191 2.48 -6.35 -14.12
C LEU A 191 3.85 -6.87 -13.71
N ILE A 192 4.41 -6.37 -12.61
CA ILE A 192 5.70 -6.83 -12.10
C ILE A 192 5.58 -8.26 -11.61
N GLY A 193 4.48 -8.61 -10.93
CA GLY A 193 4.28 -9.94 -10.40
C GLY A 193 4.25 -11.02 -11.49
N THR A 194 3.50 -10.81 -12.56
CA THR A 194 3.44 -11.76 -13.68
C THR A 194 4.72 -11.77 -14.48
N TRP A 195 5.37 -10.62 -14.67
CA TRP A 195 6.67 -10.55 -15.35
C TRP A 195 7.76 -11.30 -14.60
N VAL A 196 7.89 -11.09 -13.28
CA VAL A 196 8.87 -11.83 -12.45
C VAL A 196 8.53 -13.32 -12.43
N LEU A 197 7.25 -13.68 -12.35
CA LEU A 197 6.85 -15.08 -12.37
C LEU A 197 7.19 -15.74 -13.71
N ALA A 198 6.91 -15.08 -14.84
CA ALA A 198 7.26 -15.56 -16.16
C ALA A 198 8.78 -15.72 -16.34
N LEU A 199 9.59 -14.83 -15.77
CA LEU A 199 11.05 -14.97 -15.76
C LEU A 199 11.53 -16.18 -14.94
N GLN A 200 10.84 -16.52 -13.85
CA GLN A 200 11.24 -17.61 -12.98
C GLN A 200 10.75 -18.98 -13.46
N THR A 201 9.60 -19.03 -14.12
CA THR A 201 8.95 -20.28 -14.57
C THR A 201 9.14 -20.54 -16.05
N GLY A 202 9.59 -19.54 -16.82
CA GLY A 202 9.69 -19.60 -18.28
C GLY A 202 8.34 -19.67 -19.01
N HIS A 203 7.23 -19.53 -18.28
CA HIS A 203 5.87 -19.60 -18.82
C HIS A 203 5.11 -18.30 -18.54
N ASP A 204 4.62 -17.67 -19.60
CA ASP A 204 3.71 -16.54 -19.47
C ASP A 204 2.29 -17.04 -19.21
N ILE A 205 1.78 -16.80 -18.00
CA ILE A 205 0.45 -17.23 -17.53
C ILE A 205 -0.66 -16.68 -18.45
N PHE A 206 -0.44 -15.52 -19.08
CA PHE A 206 -1.40 -14.93 -19.99
C PHE A 206 -1.40 -15.60 -21.37
N GLN A 207 -0.25 -16.13 -21.79
CA GLN A 207 -0.11 -16.79 -23.08
C GLN A 207 -0.66 -18.22 -23.00
N SER A 208 -0.32 -18.95 -21.93
CA SER A 208 -0.80 -20.33 -21.70
C SER A 208 -2.32 -20.40 -21.44
N GLY A 209 -2.88 -19.41 -20.74
CA GLY A 209 -4.33 -19.33 -20.50
C GLY A 209 -5.15 -19.01 -21.76
N HIS A 210 -4.56 -18.31 -22.74
CA HIS A 210 -5.20 -18.01 -24.02
C HIS A 210 -5.20 -19.22 -24.98
N GLU A 211 -4.16 -20.05 -24.94
CA GLU A 211 -4.07 -21.27 -25.75
C GLU A 211 -4.96 -22.42 -25.24
N THR A 212 -5.13 -22.54 -23.93
CA THR A 212 -5.92 -23.62 -23.30
C THR A 212 -7.33 -23.19 -22.88
N GLY A 213 -7.67 -21.90 -23.02
CA GLY A 213 -8.97 -21.33 -22.62
C GLY A 213 -9.23 -21.32 -21.11
N SER A 214 -8.29 -21.82 -20.29
CA SER A 214 -8.38 -21.85 -18.83
C SER A 214 -6.99 -21.92 -18.22
N VAL A 215 -6.66 -20.95 -17.37
CA VAL A 215 -5.41 -20.92 -16.59
C VAL A 215 -5.21 -22.22 -15.80
N LYS A 216 -6.30 -22.85 -15.33
CA LYS A 216 -6.27 -24.11 -14.58
C LYS A 216 -5.92 -25.32 -15.46
N ALA A 217 -6.42 -25.36 -16.70
CA ALA A 217 -6.11 -26.43 -17.65
C ALA A 217 -4.64 -26.41 -18.10
N ALA A 218 -4.02 -25.24 -18.15
CA ALA A 218 -2.58 -25.10 -18.40
C ALA A 218 -1.71 -25.70 -17.27
N PHE A 219 -2.24 -25.79 -16.03
CA PHE A 219 -1.53 -26.37 -14.89
C PHE A 219 -1.74 -27.90 -14.76
N ASP A 220 -2.90 -28.42 -15.16
CA ASP A 220 -3.20 -29.87 -15.09
C ASP A 220 -2.40 -30.73 -16.10
N GLY A 221 -1.85 -30.12 -17.15
CA GLY A 221 -0.98 -30.79 -18.13
C GLY A 221 0.52 -30.71 -17.85
N MET A 222 0.91 -30.12 -16.72
CA MET A 222 2.30 -29.79 -16.39
C MET A 222 3.07 -31.02 -15.87
N SER A 223 4.30 -31.24 -16.35
CA SER A 223 5.13 -32.34 -15.85
C SER A 223 5.51 -32.11 -14.38
N THR A 224 5.81 -33.19 -13.64
CA THR A 224 6.17 -33.10 -12.21
C THR A 224 7.36 -32.16 -11.96
N GLU A 225 8.33 -32.12 -12.88
CA GLU A 225 9.49 -31.22 -12.81
C GLU A 225 9.09 -29.75 -13.00
N GLN A 226 8.20 -29.48 -13.97
CA GLN A 226 7.68 -28.14 -14.21
C GLN A 226 6.84 -27.64 -13.02
N TRP A 227 6.04 -28.51 -12.39
CA TRP A 227 5.25 -28.15 -11.20
C TRP A 227 6.15 -27.78 -10.01
N VAL A 228 7.24 -28.51 -9.77
CA VAL A 228 8.21 -28.20 -8.70
C VAL A 228 8.88 -26.84 -8.96
N ASN A 229 9.29 -26.57 -10.20
CA ASN A 229 9.88 -25.30 -10.58
C ASN A 229 8.89 -24.14 -10.45
N HIS A 230 7.62 -24.36 -10.81
CA HIS A 230 6.55 -23.37 -10.67
C HIS A 230 6.24 -23.06 -9.20
N ARG A 231 6.19 -24.09 -8.34
CA ARG A 231 6.02 -23.94 -6.89
C ARG A 231 7.18 -23.17 -6.26
N LEU A 232 8.41 -23.45 -6.68
CA LEU A 232 9.60 -22.73 -6.22
C LEU A 232 9.61 -21.27 -6.70
N GLY A 233 9.22 -21.02 -7.95
CA GLY A 233 9.02 -19.67 -8.48
C GLY A 233 7.98 -18.88 -7.68
N CYS A 234 6.81 -19.47 -7.40
CA CYS A 234 5.78 -18.85 -6.55
C CYS A 234 6.32 -18.50 -5.16
N PHE A 235 7.14 -19.39 -4.57
CA PHE A 235 7.76 -19.16 -3.27
C PHE A 235 8.75 -17.99 -3.30
N HIS A 236 9.68 -17.99 -4.27
CA HIS A 236 10.64 -16.92 -4.44
C HIS A 236 9.98 -15.58 -4.70
N LEU A 237 8.97 -15.56 -5.58
CA LEU A 237 8.19 -14.37 -5.87
C LEU A 237 7.54 -13.81 -4.59
N LEU A 238 6.85 -14.64 -3.80
CA LEU A 238 6.22 -14.22 -2.55
C LEU A 238 7.24 -13.64 -1.56
N VAL A 239 8.35 -14.34 -1.33
CA VAL A 239 9.31 -13.97 -0.27
C VAL A 239 10.18 -12.79 -0.70
N TYR A 240 10.76 -12.80 -1.90
CA TYR A 240 11.63 -11.72 -2.36
C TYR A 240 10.88 -10.39 -2.50
N VAL A 241 9.66 -10.41 -3.05
CA VAL A 241 8.85 -9.19 -3.13
C VAL A 241 8.56 -8.66 -1.71
N SER A 242 8.27 -9.54 -0.76
CA SER A 242 8.03 -9.16 0.64
C SER A 242 9.26 -8.53 1.29
N VAL A 243 10.45 -9.10 1.09
CA VAL A 243 11.73 -8.59 1.61
C VAL A 243 12.05 -7.23 1.00
N VAL A 244 12.03 -7.11 -0.32
CA VAL A 244 12.36 -5.86 -1.03
C VAL A 244 11.40 -4.75 -0.62
N CYS A 245 10.10 -5.04 -0.58
CA CYS A 245 9.11 -4.05 -0.16
C CYS A 245 9.33 -3.63 1.30
N ALA A 246 9.51 -4.57 2.23
CA ALA A 246 9.73 -4.24 3.65
C ALA A 246 11.02 -3.44 3.87
N GLY A 247 12.10 -3.79 3.15
CA GLY A 247 13.36 -3.05 3.19
C GLY A 247 13.20 -1.61 2.72
N LEU A 248 12.61 -1.40 1.54
CA LEU A 248 12.35 -0.05 1.00
C LEU A 248 11.43 0.75 1.92
N GLN A 249 10.38 0.12 2.46
CA GLN A 249 9.46 0.74 3.41
C GLN A 249 10.18 1.23 4.67
N LEU A 250 11.05 0.40 5.26
CA LEU A 250 11.86 0.80 6.42
C LEU A 250 12.80 1.96 6.08
N LEU A 251 13.48 1.90 4.93
CA LEU A 251 14.41 2.95 4.50
C LEU A 251 13.70 4.30 4.34
N PHE A 252 12.55 4.33 3.67
CA PHE A 252 11.76 5.55 3.53
C PHE A 252 11.16 6.02 4.88
N TRP A 253 10.69 5.09 5.70
CA TRP A 253 10.10 5.41 7.02
C TRP A 253 11.13 5.92 8.03
N GLN A 254 12.40 5.54 7.93
CA GLN A 254 13.47 6.08 8.77
C GLN A 254 13.72 7.57 8.49
N ARG A 255 13.49 8.03 7.26
CA ARG A 255 13.64 9.43 6.86
C ARG A 255 12.44 10.31 7.22
N PHE A 256 11.33 9.70 7.62
CA PHE A 256 10.13 10.41 8.07
C PHE A 256 10.32 10.97 9.48
N THR A 257 10.23 12.30 9.63
CA THR A 257 10.63 13.01 10.86
C THR A 257 9.46 13.48 11.74
N LEU A 258 8.21 13.36 11.25
CA LEU A 258 7.01 13.75 11.99
C LEU A 258 6.68 12.69 13.06
N ARG A 259 7.34 12.80 14.22
CA ARG A 259 7.20 11.87 15.35
C ARG A 259 7.41 12.56 16.70
N GLY A 260 6.88 11.97 17.78
CA GLY A 260 7.12 12.40 19.16
C GLY A 260 6.80 13.88 19.41
N ALA A 261 7.75 14.62 19.97
CA ALA A 261 7.59 16.04 20.32
C ALA A 261 7.21 16.93 19.11
N ASN A 262 7.67 16.61 17.89
CA ASN A 262 7.29 17.34 16.69
C ASN A 262 5.81 17.15 16.37
N LEU A 263 5.30 15.93 16.48
CA LEU A 263 3.88 15.63 16.26
C LEU A 263 2.99 16.26 17.35
N VAL A 264 3.42 16.22 18.61
CA VAL A 264 2.70 16.87 19.72
C VAL A 264 2.66 18.38 19.51
N ARG A 265 3.78 19.01 19.14
CA ARG A 265 3.82 20.44 18.81
C ARG A 265 2.84 20.78 17.69
N VAL A 266 2.78 19.95 16.65
CA VAL A 266 1.85 20.15 15.54
C VAL A 266 0.39 20.06 16.01
N LYS A 267 0.05 19.03 16.80
CA LYS A 267 -1.32 18.85 17.28
C LYS A 267 -1.76 19.91 18.29
N THR A 268 -0.86 20.34 19.18
CA THR A 268 -1.16 21.35 20.21
C THR A 268 -1.36 22.74 19.60
N ALA A 269 -0.53 23.14 18.63
CA ALA A 269 -0.70 24.45 17.99
C ALA A 269 -1.97 24.52 17.13
N ARG A 270 -2.39 23.43 16.49
CA ARG A 270 -3.72 23.35 15.86
C ARG A 270 -4.86 23.57 16.85
N ARG A 271 -4.84 22.87 18.00
CA ARG A 271 -5.86 23.05 19.06
C ARG A 271 -5.83 24.45 19.67
N GLY A 272 -4.66 25.06 19.79
CA GLY A 272 -4.50 26.43 20.29
C GLY A 272 -5.12 27.48 19.36
N GLN A 273 -5.01 27.29 18.04
CA GLN A 273 -5.60 28.20 17.05
C GLN A 273 -7.13 28.12 16.99
N ASP A 274 -7.72 26.92 17.14
CA ASP A 274 -9.18 26.75 17.23
C ASP A 274 -9.78 27.49 18.43
N HIS A 275 -9.04 27.63 19.55
CA HIS A 275 -9.51 28.36 20.74
C HIS A 275 -9.36 29.88 20.66
N SER A 276 -8.48 30.40 19.81
CA SER A 276 -8.34 31.85 19.57
C SER A 276 -9.31 32.41 18.53
N HIS A 277 -10.15 31.56 17.94
CA HIS A 277 -11.20 31.92 16.98
C HIS A 277 -12.64 31.74 17.54
N VAL A 278 -12.77 31.51 18.85
CA VAL A 278 -14.03 31.56 19.62
C VAL A 278 -14.02 32.81 20.48
#